data_AF-A0A4P9ZZB8-F1
#
_entry.id   AF-A0A4P9ZZB8-F1
#
_cell.length_a   1.000
_cell.length_b   1.000
_cell.length_c   1.000
_cell.angle_alpha   90.00
_cell.angle_beta   90.00
_cell.angle_gamma   90.00
#
_symmetry.space_group_name_H-M   'P 1'
#
loop_
_entity.id
_entity.type
_entity.pdbx_description
1 polymer ?
#
loop_
_entity_poly.entity_id
_entity_poly.type
_entity_poly.pdbx_seq_one_letter_code
_entity_poly.pdbx_strand_id
1 'polypeptide(L)'
;MDWKDPVSQGDSGSFKDAADHINVTIRIRPLNARELRTGGTLNAWSVQNDTITQLHYHTHGRSSIGNSFTFDHIFDPQRSTKEVFNAVAQDIIHSTMDGFNGTIFAYGQTSSGKTHTMYGIPEEPGIIDLSIRRIFERIEQTPDREYLLRVSFLEIYNEVIKDLLNPENHHLKIHEHATRGIFVGNLTENIVMSVHDVKLLLEQGDRNRHVGETNMNDRSSRSHTIVRMVIESRERSIDEKAVEGVAATTYSGAVKVSCLNLVDLAGSERVAHTGAEGARLREGAHINRSLLALGTVIAKLTENDGDRSNVHIPYRDSKLTRILEPSLGGNAKTAIVCTITPASTHVEETLSTLKFANRAKNVCNKPEINEELTGEALLRVYHKEISMLKKKLDEYRTMNGSLEIEKLTHQKMQIEEYNEEIRRQLREKEGEEARLKKHYEELKMMILDSTRLRNSDIPQARR
;
A
#
# COMPACT_ATOMS: atom_id res chain seq x y z
N MET A 1 -49.56 -12.20 23.43
CA MET A 1 -48.40 -11.43 23.91
C MET A 1 -47.29 -11.70 22.92
N ASP A 2 -47.22 -10.84 21.91
CA ASP A 2 -46.30 -10.93 20.78
C ASP A 2 -44.93 -10.41 21.21
N TRP A 3 -43.93 -11.27 21.17
CA TRP A 3 -42.53 -10.88 21.34
C TRP A 3 -41.96 -10.63 19.94
N LYS A 4 -41.88 -9.35 19.53
CA LYS A 4 -41.17 -8.93 18.32
C LYS A 4 -39.70 -8.72 18.67
N ASP A 5 -38.81 -9.43 17.98
CA ASP A 5 -37.38 -9.16 17.99
C ASP A 5 -37.09 -7.76 17.41
N PRO A 6 -36.23 -6.95 18.04
CA PRO A 6 -35.77 -5.71 17.44
C PRO A 6 -34.74 -6.06 16.34
N VAL A 7 -35.15 -5.85 15.10
CA VAL A 7 -34.25 -5.79 13.95
C VAL A 7 -33.22 -4.69 14.22
N SER A 8 -31.98 -5.09 14.52
CA SER A 8 -30.84 -4.19 14.51
C SER A 8 -30.61 -3.74 13.07
N GLN A 9 -31.13 -2.56 12.71
CA GLN A 9 -30.68 -1.85 11.52
C GLN A 9 -29.18 -1.64 11.69
N GLY A 10 -28.40 -2.33 10.86
CA GLY A 10 -26.97 -2.10 10.72
C GLY A 10 -26.78 -0.66 10.31
N ASP A 11 -26.32 0.15 11.25
CA ASP A 11 -25.80 1.47 10.99
C ASP A 11 -24.59 1.26 10.09
N SER A 12 -24.79 1.46 8.78
CA SER A 12 -23.72 1.64 7.81
C SER A 12 -23.07 2.99 8.12
N GLY A 13 -22.40 3.06 9.27
CA GLY A 13 -21.53 4.14 9.64
C GLY A 13 -20.43 4.18 8.59
N SER A 14 -20.53 5.14 7.68
CA SER A 14 -19.40 5.59 6.90
C SER A 14 -18.25 5.85 7.88
N PHE A 15 -17.24 4.98 7.89
CA PHE A 15 -15.93 5.36 8.41
C PHE A 15 -15.53 6.57 7.58
N LYS A 16 -15.75 7.77 8.12
CA LYS A 16 -15.05 8.95 7.64
C LYS A 16 -13.59 8.65 7.93
N ASP A 17 -12.83 8.33 6.89
CA ASP A 17 -11.38 8.14 6.96
C ASP A 17 -10.81 9.30 7.78
N ALA A 18 -10.32 8.99 8.99
CA ALA A 18 -9.59 9.95 9.78
C ALA A 18 -8.35 10.33 8.96
N ALA A 19 -8.18 11.61 8.69
CA ALA A 19 -7.03 12.12 7.97
C ALA A 19 -5.74 11.62 8.64
N ASP A 20 -4.87 10.92 7.89
CA ASP A 20 -3.60 10.41 8.41
C ASP A 20 -2.61 11.57 8.49
N HIS A 21 -2.60 12.25 9.64
CA HIS A 21 -1.68 13.35 9.92
C HIS A 21 -0.30 12.81 10.31
N ILE A 22 0.75 13.54 9.92
CA ILE A 22 2.11 13.22 10.37
C ILE A 22 2.16 13.28 11.90
N ASN A 23 2.57 12.19 12.55
CA ASN A 23 2.80 12.16 13.99
C ASN A 23 4.05 12.98 14.32
N VAL A 24 3.93 14.00 15.17
CA VAL A 24 5.06 14.86 15.54
C VAL A 24 5.29 14.80 17.04
N THR A 25 6.49 14.37 17.39
CA THR A 25 6.93 14.19 18.77
C THR A 25 8.09 15.11 19.09
N ILE A 26 8.07 15.74 20.26
CA ILE A 26 9.19 16.52 20.79
C ILE A 26 10.00 15.65 21.75
N ARG A 27 11.31 15.60 21.59
CA ARG A 27 12.24 14.95 22.54
C ARG A 27 13.23 15.97 23.08
N ILE A 28 13.18 16.20 24.39
CA ILE A 28 14.08 17.13 25.08
C ILE A 28 15.24 16.34 25.66
N ARG A 29 16.47 16.66 25.27
CA ARG A 29 17.65 16.04 25.88
C ARG A 29 18.04 16.72 27.19
N PRO A 30 18.77 16.04 28.10
CA PRO A 30 19.36 16.70 29.26
C PRO A 30 20.37 17.78 28.86
N LEU A 31 20.59 18.76 29.75
CA LEU A 31 21.69 19.72 29.60
C LEU A 31 23.04 18.99 29.62
N ASN A 32 23.90 19.31 28.67
CA ASN A 32 25.24 18.72 28.61
C ASN A 32 26.22 19.45 29.53
N ALA A 33 27.38 18.85 29.77
CA ALA A 33 28.37 19.39 30.71
C ALA A 33 28.87 20.81 30.32
N ARG A 34 28.88 21.15 29.03
CA ARG A 34 29.26 22.51 28.57
C ARG A 34 28.17 23.52 28.90
N GLU A 35 26.92 23.19 28.62
CA GLU A 35 25.76 24.06 28.92
C GLU A 35 25.62 24.31 30.42
N LEU A 36 25.84 23.28 31.25
CA LEU A 36 25.85 23.40 32.72
C LEU A 36 26.96 24.34 33.23
N ARG A 37 28.13 24.35 32.59
CA ARG A 37 29.27 25.20 32.99
C ARG A 37 29.15 26.66 32.56
N THR A 38 28.51 26.94 31.42
CA THR A 38 28.61 28.26 30.75
C THR A 38 27.54 29.27 31.24
N GLY A 39 26.94 29.07 32.42
CA GLY A 39 25.84 29.91 32.90
C GLY A 39 24.53 29.75 32.12
N GLY A 40 24.47 28.80 31.18
CA GLY A 40 23.26 28.33 30.49
C GLY A 40 22.39 27.42 31.36
N THR A 41 22.45 27.59 32.68
CA THR A 41 21.79 26.78 33.70
C THR A 41 20.27 27.02 33.77
N LEU A 42 19.75 27.98 32.99
CA LEU A 42 18.34 28.29 32.95
C LEU A 42 17.67 27.49 31.84
N ASN A 43 16.78 26.57 32.23
CA ASN A 43 15.87 25.90 31.30
C ASN A 43 15.00 26.96 30.63
N ALA A 44 15.18 27.22 29.34
CA ALA A 44 14.37 28.19 28.60
C ALA A 44 12.98 27.66 28.24
N TRP A 45 12.68 26.41 28.60
CA TRP A 45 11.47 25.71 28.23
C TRP A 45 10.91 24.94 29.43
N SER A 46 9.60 25.06 29.63
CA SER A 46 8.83 24.28 30.59
C SER A 46 7.90 23.35 29.85
N VAL A 47 7.75 22.11 30.33
CA VAL A 47 6.79 21.14 29.81
C VAL A 47 5.73 20.88 30.86
N GLN A 48 4.46 20.98 30.47
CA GLN A 48 3.33 20.59 31.28
C GLN A 48 2.36 19.80 30.40
N ASN A 49 2.18 18.51 30.71
CA ASN A 49 1.49 17.55 29.84
C ASN A 49 2.10 17.60 28.41
N ASP A 50 1.26 17.68 27.38
CA ASP A 50 1.70 17.74 25.98
C ASP A 50 1.92 19.18 25.48
N THR A 51 2.15 20.12 26.39
CA THR A 51 2.38 21.54 26.07
C THR A 51 3.78 21.97 26.52
N ILE A 52 4.53 22.57 25.59
CA ILE A 52 5.83 23.18 25.82
C ILE A 52 5.75 24.69 25.71
N THR A 53 6.28 25.36 26.73
CA THR A 53 6.16 26.82 26.91
C THR A 53 7.53 27.45 27.10
N GLN A 54 7.81 28.49 26.33
CA GLN A 54 9.03 29.29 26.45
C GLN A 54 9.02 30.12 27.73
N LEU A 55 10.13 30.10 28.47
CA LEU A 55 10.36 30.90 29.66
C LEU A 55 11.29 32.07 29.34
N HIS A 56 10.84 33.30 29.59
CA HIS A 56 11.69 34.49 29.53
C HIS A 56 12.14 34.87 30.93
N TYR A 57 13.45 34.78 31.19
CA TYR A 57 14.03 35.20 32.46
C TYR A 57 14.37 36.68 32.43
N HIS A 58 13.63 37.49 33.18
CA HIS A 58 13.98 38.90 33.39
C HIS A 58 14.98 39.03 34.56
N THR A 59 15.81 40.07 34.51
CA THR A 59 16.83 40.40 35.54
C THR A 59 16.30 40.56 36.96
N HIS A 60 14.97 40.67 37.14
CA HIS A 60 14.29 40.83 38.42
C HIS A 60 13.57 39.56 38.91
N GLY A 61 13.88 38.38 38.35
CA GLY A 61 13.35 37.09 38.83
C GLY A 61 11.89 36.81 38.49
N ARG A 62 11.21 37.67 37.72
CA ARG A 62 9.91 37.37 37.14
C ARG A 62 10.10 36.67 35.80
N SER A 63 9.59 35.45 35.69
CA SER A 63 9.49 34.78 34.39
C SER A 63 8.24 35.26 33.65
N SER A 64 8.39 35.78 32.44
CA SER A 64 7.24 35.99 31.54
C SER A 64 7.10 34.81 30.58
N ILE A 65 5.85 34.46 30.27
CA ILE A 65 5.53 33.35 29.37
C ILE A 65 5.70 33.82 27.92
N GLY A 66 6.46 33.05 27.14
CA GLY A 66 6.68 33.28 25.70
C GLY A 66 5.77 32.41 24.85
N ASN A 67 6.30 31.92 23.72
CA ASN A 67 5.56 31.03 22.82
C ASN A 67 5.17 29.71 23.51
N SER A 68 4.00 29.18 23.17
CA SER A 68 3.48 27.91 23.68
C SER A 68 3.04 27.03 22.50
N PHE A 69 3.34 25.73 22.57
CA PHE A 69 3.01 24.76 21.52
C PHE A 69 2.49 23.46 22.13
N THR A 70 1.53 22.82 21.47
CA THR A 70 0.96 21.53 21.87
C THR A 70 1.24 20.48 20.78
N PHE A 71 1.72 19.32 21.20
CA PHE A 71 2.12 18.22 20.31
C PHE A 71 1.45 16.90 20.70
N ASP A 72 1.63 15.86 19.88
CA ASP A 72 1.09 14.53 20.18
C ASP A 72 1.80 13.92 21.39
N HIS A 73 3.13 14.08 21.45
CA HIS A 73 3.96 13.65 22.57
C HIS A 73 5.11 14.63 22.84
N ILE A 74 5.41 14.85 24.12
CA ILE A 74 6.61 15.57 24.57
C ILE A 74 7.36 14.71 25.59
N PHE A 75 8.55 14.23 25.21
CA PHE A 75 9.42 13.42 26.05
C PHE A 75 10.43 14.29 26.79
N ASP A 76 10.36 14.23 28.12
CA ASP A 76 11.31 14.86 29.01
C ASP A 76 12.70 14.17 28.97
N PRO A 77 13.74 14.81 29.53
CA PRO A 77 15.12 14.26 29.53
C PRO A 77 15.33 12.90 30.19
N GLN A 78 14.39 12.42 31.01
CA GLN A 78 14.49 11.14 31.72
C GLN A 78 13.94 9.97 30.88
N ARG A 79 13.25 10.27 29.78
CA ARG A 79 12.61 9.27 28.93
C ARG A 79 13.60 8.60 28.00
N SER A 80 13.54 7.28 28.01
CA SER A 80 14.41 6.43 27.19
C SER A 80 14.01 6.46 25.71
N THR A 81 14.96 6.15 24.83
CA THR A 81 14.71 5.97 23.39
C THR A 81 13.70 4.85 23.14
N LYS A 82 13.67 3.82 24.01
CA LYS A 82 12.68 2.74 23.95
C LYS A 82 11.25 3.25 24.18
N GLU A 83 11.05 4.17 25.12
CA GLU A 83 9.74 4.79 25.35
C GLU A 83 9.31 5.63 24.14
N VAL A 84 10.23 6.40 23.56
CA VAL A 84 9.99 7.17 22.31
C VAL A 84 9.63 6.22 21.16
N PHE A 85 10.35 5.10 21.03
CA PHE A 85 10.07 4.09 20.00
C PHE A 85 8.66 3.49 20.16
N ASN A 86 8.30 3.06 21.37
CA ASN A 86 7.02 2.42 21.64
C ASN A 86 5.83 3.33 21.36
N ALA A 87 5.96 4.63 21.63
CA ALA A 87 4.88 5.59 21.46
C ALA A 87 4.69 6.05 19.99
N VAL A 88 5.74 6.00 19.17
CA VAL A 88 5.73 6.67 17.86
C VAL A 88 6.17 5.74 16.73
N ALA A 89 7.35 5.14 16.85
CA ALA A 89 7.93 4.36 15.77
C ALA A 89 7.23 3.02 15.59
N GLN A 90 6.81 2.38 16.68
CA GLN A 90 6.23 1.04 16.69
C GLN A 90 5.04 0.90 15.72
N ASP A 91 4.12 1.86 15.70
CA ASP A 91 2.93 1.81 14.85
C ASP A 91 3.26 1.99 13.36
N ILE A 92 4.31 2.77 13.06
CA ILE A 92 4.86 2.88 11.71
C ILE A 92 5.43 1.53 11.29
N ILE A 93 6.22 0.86 12.16
CA ILE A 93 6.78 -0.46 11.85
C ILE A 93 5.67 -1.50 11.61
N HIS A 94 4.64 -1.55 12.45
CA HIS A 94 3.51 -2.45 12.26
C HIS A 94 2.81 -2.18 10.92
N SER A 95 2.51 -0.91 10.62
CA SER A 95 1.89 -0.53 9.36
C SER A 95 2.77 -0.89 8.16
N THR A 96 4.09 -0.75 8.29
CA THR A 96 5.00 -1.14 7.21
C THR A 96 5.00 -2.65 6.98
N MET A 97 4.95 -3.45 8.03
CA MET A 97 4.80 -4.90 7.91
C MET A 97 3.47 -5.32 7.28
N ASP A 98 2.43 -4.49 7.40
CA ASP A 98 1.11 -4.72 6.80
C ASP A 98 0.99 -4.24 5.34
N GLY A 99 2.05 -3.62 4.79
CA GLY A 99 2.17 -3.22 3.37
C GLY A 99 2.13 -1.71 3.10
N PHE A 100 2.04 -0.86 4.12
CA PHE A 100 2.12 0.60 3.95
C PHE A 100 3.58 1.08 3.85
N ASN A 101 3.86 2.13 3.10
CA ASN A 101 5.18 2.77 3.23
C ASN A 101 5.28 3.46 4.60
N GLY A 102 6.47 3.44 5.20
CA GLY A 102 6.73 4.04 6.50
C GLY A 102 7.97 4.92 6.46
N THR A 103 7.91 6.06 7.15
CA THR A 103 9.07 6.93 7.31
C THR A 103 9.15 7.47 8.74
N ILE A 104 10.32 7.34 9.36
CA ILE A 104 10.62 7.94 10.67
C ILE A 104 11.87 8.77 10.52
N PHE A 105 11.82 10.05 10.90
CA PHE A 105 13.00 10.89 10.84
C PHE A 105 13.18 11.80 12.06
N ALA A 106 14.45 12.00 12.43
CA ALA A 106 14.82 12.93 13.48
C ALA A 106 15.18 14.31 12.90
N TYR A 107 14.63 15.37 13.48
CA TYR A 107 14.87 16.76 13.08
C TYR A 107 15.32 17.60 14.29
N GLY A 108 16.13 18.63 14.07
CA GLY A 108 16.63 19.53 15.11
C GLY A 108 18.07 19.98 14.88
N GLN A 109 18.55 20.91 15.71
CA GLN A 109 19.91 21.44 15.58
C GLN A 109 20.99 20.39 15.84
N THR A 110 22.23 20.65 15.46
CA THR A 110 23.37 19.82 15.85
C THR A 110 23.46 19.69 17.36
N SER A 111 23.82 18.49 17.81
CA SER A 111 23.88 18.13 19.23
C SER A 111 22.54 18.23 19.97
N SER A 112 21.38 18.27 19.31
CA SER A 112 20.07 18.21 19.98
C SER A 112 19.64 16.80 20.40
N GLY A 113 20.27 15.76 19.86
CA GLY A 113 19.94 14.35 20.14
C GLY A 113 19.37 13.55 18.97
N LYS A 114 19.44 14.04 17.72
CA LYS A 114 18.99 13.32 16.52
C LYS A 114 19.64 11.93 16.37
N THR A 115 20.97 11.89 16.24
CA THR A 115 21.73 10.65 16.10
C THR A 115 21.59 9.74 17.32
N HIS A 116 21.55 10.29 18.54
CA HIS A 116 21.24 9.52 19.76
C HIS A 116 19.83 8.89 19.70
N THR A 117 18.87 9.54 19.05
CA THR A 117 17.52 8.99 18.91
C THR A 117 17.47 7.93 17.82
N MET A 118 18.14 8.13 16.70
CA MET A 118 18.10 7.20 15.56
C MET A 118 19.02 6.00 15.76
N TYR A 119 20.30 6.21 16.10
CA TYR A 119 21.30 5.16 16.28
C TYR A 119 21.43 4.72 17.74
N GLY A 120 21.32 5.66 18.68
CA GLY A 120 21.52 5.37 20.11
C GLY A 120 22.97 5.17 20.49
N ILE A 121 23.17 4.53 21.63
CA ILE A 121 24.45 4.12 22.19
C ILE A 121 24.36 2.63 22.58
N PRO A 122 25.48 1.93 22.82
CA PRO A 122 25.45 0.50 23.16
C PRO A 122 24.52 0.16 24.34
N GLU A 123 24.45 1.04 25.34
CA GLU A 123 23.62 0.89 26.54
C GLU A 123 22.14 1.23 26.29
N GLU A 124 21.86 2.04 25.26
CA GLU A 124 20.53 2.53 24.94
C GLU A 124 20.33 2.52 23.41
N PRO A 125 19.76 1.44 22.84
CA PRO A 125 19.59 1.31 21.39
C PRO A 125 18.67 2.39 20.82
N GLY A 126 19.03 2.88 19.63
CA GLY A 126 18.25 3.86 18.88
C GLY A 126 17.02 3.26 18.19
N ILE A 127 16.20 4.15 17.60
CA ILE A 127 15.03 3.77 16.81
C ILE A 127 15.40 2.79 15.68
N ILE A 128 16.58 2.91 15.06
CA ILE A 128 17.00 2.01 13.99
C ILE A 128 17.14 0.56 14.49
N ASP A 129 17.93 0.35 15.55
CA ASP A 129 18.12 -0.99 16.14
C ASP A 129 16.79 -1.58 16.65
N LEU A 130 15.99 -0.76 17.33
CA LEU A 130 14.67 -1.17 17.85
C LEU A 130 13.69 -1.52 16.72
N SER A 131 13.70 -0.76 15.62
CA SER A 131 12.86 -1.02 14.44
C SER A 131 13.23 -2.36 13.80
N ILE A 132 14.52 -2.61 13.59
CA ILE A 132 15.01 -3.85 12.99
C ILE A 132 14.61 -5.05 13.86
N ARG A 133 14.84 -4.98 15.19
CA ARG A 133 14.40 -6.03 16.11
C ARG A 133 12.90 -6.28 16.01
N ARG A 134 12.09 -5.22 16.02
CA ARG A 134 10.62 -5.36 15.93
C ARG A 134 10.17 -5.97 14.60
N ILE A 135 10.83 -5.66 13.49
CA ILE A 135 10.54 -6.26 12.18
C ILE A 135 10.76 -7.78 12.25
N PHE A 136 11.91 -8.22 12.74
CA PHE A 136 12.21 -9.65 12.86
C PHE A 136 11.31 -10.36 13.89
N GLU A 137 11.00 -9.72 15.03
CA GLU A 137 9.98 -10.21 15.97
C GLU A 137 8.62 -10.40 15.30
N ARG A 138 8.21 -9.45 14.43
CA ARG A 138 6.94 -9.54 13.71
C ARG A 138 6.93 -10.67 12.69
N ILE A 139 8.06 -10.92 12.01
CA ILE A 139 8.21 -12.07 11.09
C ILE A 139 8.05 -13.39 11.84
N GLU A 140 8.67 -13.53 13.02
CA GLU A 140 8.53 -14.73 13.85
C GLU A 140 7.08 -14.96 14.33
N GLN A 141 6.32 -13.87 14.48
CA GLN A 141 4.91 -13.89 14.89
C GLN A 141 3.91 -14.11 13.75
N THR A 142 4.35 -14.15 12.48
CA THR A 142 3.50 -14.34 11.30
C THR A 142 3.97 -15.54 10.45
N PRO A 143 3.90 -16.79 10.98
CA PRO A 143 4.43 -17.98 10.31
C PRO A 143 3.67 -18.37 9.02
N ASP A 144 2.48 -17.81 8.82
CA ASP A 144 1.62 -17.93 7.65
C ASP A 144 2.03 -17.02 6.49
N ARG A 145 3.08 -16.20 6.66
CA ARG A 145 3.59 -15.29 5.64
C ARG A 145 5.07 -15.50 5.39
N GLU A 146 5.48 -15.27 4.15
CA GLU A 146 6.88 -15.25 3.73
C GLU A 146 7.33 -13.81 3.50
N TYR A 147 8.57 -13.50 3.88
CA TYR A 147 9.15 -12.17 3.79
C TYR A 147 10.48 -12.19 3.04
N LEU A 148 10.69 -11.18 2.19
CA LEU A 148 11.99 -10.86 1.59
C LEU A 148 12.35 -9.44 1.98
N LEU A 149 13.47 -9.30 2.70
CA LEU A 149 13.97 -8.02 3.19
C LEU A 149 15.18 -7.59 2.39
N ARG A 150 15.17 -6.35 1.90
CA ARG A 150 16.33 -5.71 1.26
C ARG A 150 16.68 -4.42 1.96
N VAL A 151 17.96 -4.23 2.29
CA VAL A 151 18.47 -3.05 2.99
C VAL A 151 19.40 -2.26 2.07
N SER A 152 19.19 -0.95 2.07
CA SER A 152 20.08 0.05 1.48
C SER A 152 20.45 1.11 2.51
N PHE A 153 21.62 1.70 2.35
CA PHE A 153 22.08 2.77 3.22
C PHE A 153 22.72 3.86 2.37
N LEU A 154 22.20 5.07 2.44
CA LEU A 154 22.65 6.19 1.62
C LEU A 154 22.88 7.44 2.45
N GLU A 155 23.77 8.29 1.93
CA GLU A 155 24.08 9.60 2.46
C GLU A 155 23.75 10.67 1.43
N ILE A 156 23.13 11.77 1.87
CA ILE A 156 22.98 12.99 1.10
C ILE A 156 23.89 14.04 1.72
N TYR A 157 24.93 14.41 0.99
CA TYR A 157 25.87 15.44 1.40
C TYR A 157 26.11 16.39 0.22
N ASN A 158 25.94 17.69 0.46
CA ASN A 158 26.11 18.72 -0.57
C ASN A 158 25.26 18.45 -1.84
N GLU A 159 23.98 18.03 -1.65
CA GLU A 159 23.06 17.62 -2.73
C GLU A 159 23.55 16.47 -3.62
N VAL A 160 24.58 15.73 -3.18
CA VAL A 160 25.08 14.51 -3.82
C VAL A 160 24.64 13.30 -3.00
N ILE A 161 24.02 12.32 -3.68
CA ILE A 161 23.64 11.05 -3.09
C ILE A 161 24.81 10.08 -3.25
N LYS A 162 25.25 9.48 -2.14
CA LYS A 162 26.27 8.45 -2.08
C LYS A 162 25.68 7.16 -1.53
N ASP A 163 26.08 6.04 -2.10
CA ASP A 163 25.82 4.72 -1.54
C ASP A 163 26.84 4.43 -0.44
N LEU A 164 26.36 4.18 0.78
CA LEU A 164 27.24 3.86 1.91
C LEU A 164 27.61 2.36 1.93
N LEU A 165 26.90 1.50 1.22
CA LEU A 165 27.20 0.07 1.12
C LEU A 165 28.12 -0.24 -0.07
N ASN A 166 28.16 0.62 -1.08
CA ASN A 166 29.09 0.55 -2.20
C ASN A 166 29.79 1.90 -2.46
N PRO A 167 31.00 2.12 -1.93
CA PRO A 167 31.75 3.38 -2.10
C PRO A 167 32.07 3.77 -3.55
N GLU A 168 32.08 2.81 -4.49
CA GLU A 168 32.29 3.10 -5.91
C GLU A 168 31.09 3.82 -6.54
N ASN A 169 29.90 3.63 -5.96
CA ASN A 169 28.65 4.24 -6.39
C ASN A 169 28.47 5.63 -5.77
N HIS A 170 29.00 6.64 -6.47
CA HIS A 170 28.88 8.05 -6.12
C HIS A 170 28.02 8.80 -7.16
N HIS A 171 27.29 9.83 -6.73
CA HIS A 171 26.38 10.62 -7.57
C HIS A 171 25.16 9.85 -8.11
N LEU A 172 24.49 9.12 -7.22
CA LEU A 172 23.26 8.43 -7.58
C LEU A 172 22.17 9.41 -8.02
N LYS A 173 21.34 8.98 -8.97
CA LYS A 173 20.24 9.78 -9.53
C LYS A 173 18.90 9.30 -8.99
N ILE A 174 17.97 10.24 -8.83
CA ILE A 174 16.60 9.94 -8.46
C ILE A 174 15.80 9.73 -9.74
N HIS A 175 15.07 8.64 -9.81
CA HIS A 175 14.20 8.25 -10.89
C HIS A 175 12.76 8.12 -10.40
N GLU A 176 11.82 8.18 -11.33
CA GLU A 176 10.39 8.11 -11.08
C GLU A 176 9.80 7.05 -12.01
N HIS A 177 9.12 6.06 -11.46
CA HIS A 177 8.45 4.98 -12.20
C HIS A 177 6.97 4.96 -11.87
N ALA A 178 6.12 4.64 -12.85
CA ALA A 178 4.67 4.67 -12.69
C ALA A 178 4.16 3.75 -11.57
N THR A 179 4.79 2.60 -11.36
CA THR A 179 4.40 1.63 -10.31
C THR A 179 5.24 1.72 -9.05
N ARG A 180 6.58 1.88 -9.17
CA ARG A 180 7.52 1.90 -8.03
C ARG A 180 7.57 3.26 -7.33
N GLY A 181 7.02 4.30 -7.95
CA GLY A 181 7.14 5.68 -7.49
C GLY A 181 8.58 6.18 -7.58
N ILE A 182 8.99 6.98 -6.60
CA ILE A 182 10.30 7.63 -6.55
C ILE A 182 11.33 6.68 -5.95
N PHE A 183 12.45 6.49 -6.65
CA PHE A 183 13.55 5.63 -6.20
C PHE A 183 14.92 6.20 -6.60
N VAL A 184 15.96 5.73 -5.92
CA VAL A 184 17.35 6.08 -6.23
C VAL A 184 17.93 4.99 -7.13
N GLY A 185 18.32 5.36 -8.35
CA GLY A 185 18.89 4.43 -9.32
C GLY A 185 20.30 3.99 -8.91
N ASN A 186 20.62 2.72 -9.15
CA ASN A 186 21.90 2.08 -8.80
C ASN A 186 22.26 2.12 -7.30
N LEU A 187 21.28 2.34 -6.42
CA LEU A 187 21.47 2.17 -4.99
C LEU A 187 21.56 0.67 -4.68
N THR A 188 22.60 0.26 -3.93
CA THR A 188 22.80 -1.13 -3.55
C THR A 188 21.70 -1.60 -2.59
N GLU A 189 21.05 -2.70 -2.92
CA GLU A 189 20.03 -3.38 -2.11
C GLU A 189 20.56 -4.76 -1.71
N ASN A 190 20.91 -4.95 -0.44
CA ASN A 190 21.41 -6.22 0.08
C ASN A 190 20.26 -7.01 0.74
N ILE A 191 20.12 -8.28 0.39
CA ILE A 191 19.16 -9.18 1.03
C ILE A 191 19.67 -9.50 2.45
N VAL A 192 18.77 -9.45 3.43
CA VAL A 192 19.09 -9.74 4.84
C VAL A 192 18.15 -10.82 5.38
N MET A 193 18.68 -11.69 6.24
CA MET A 193 17.94 -12.81 6.82
C MET A 193 17.90 -12.75 8.36
N SER A 194 18.70 -11.88 8.97
CA SER A 194 18.75 -11.71 10.42
C SER A 194 19.00 -10.27 10.83
N VAL A 195 18.70 -9.96 12.10
CA VAL A 195 19.10 -8.70 12.75
C VAL A 195 20.61 -8.47 12.64
N HIS A 196 21.41 -9.54 12.71
CA HIS A 196 22.86 -9.44 12.64
C HIS A 196 23.34 -8.97 11.25
N ASP A 197 22.74 -9.47 10.17
CA ASP A 197 23.09 -9.06 8.80
C ASP A 197 22.89 -7.55 8.62
N VAL A 198 21.76 -7.02 9.12
CA VAL A 198 21.48 -5.59 9.04
C VAL A 198 22.52 -4.78 9.84
N LYS A 199 22.90 -5.24 11.03
CA LYS A 199 23.94 -4.57 11.84
C LYS A 199 25.27 -4.51 11.12
N LEU A 200 25.71 -5.59 10.48
CA LEU A 200 26.95 -5.62 9.70
C LEU A 200 26.93 -4.59 8.56
N LEU A 201 25.79 -4.44 7.88
CA LEU A 201 25.62 -3.44 6.82
C LEU A 201 25.64 -2.01 7.37
N LEU A 202 25.02 -1.75 8.53
CA LEU A 202 25.06 -0.44 9.19
C LEU A 202 26.50 -0.09 9.59
N GLU A 203 27.21 -1.00 10.24
CA GLU A 203 28.61 -0.80 10.62
C GLU A 203 29.51 -0.56 9.39
N GLN A 204 29.29 -1.28 8.29
CA GLN A 204 29.98 -1.05 7.02
C GLN A 204 29.70 0.35 6.48
N GLY A 205 28.44 0.76 6.44
CA GLY A 205 28.06 2.08 5.95
C GLY A 205 28.62 3.20 6.81
N ASP A 206 28.64 3.03 8.13
CA ASP A 206 29.25 4.00 9.04
C ASP A 206 30.76 4.09 8.83
N ARG A 207 31.47 2.97 8.66
CA ARG A 207 32.90 3.01 8.30
C ARG A 207 33.12 3.80 7.02
N ASN A 208 32.33 3.54 5.97
CA ASN A 208 32.44 4.24 4.70
C ASN A 208 32.08 5.74 4.81
N ARG A 209 31.17 6.10 5.71
CA ARG A 209 30.84 7.48 6.05
C ARG A 209 32.04 8.20 6.69
N HIS A 210 32.71 7.56 7.65
CA HIS A 210 33.87 8.10 8.38
C HIS A 210 35.14 8.18 7.53
N VAL A 211 35.37 7.27 6.58
CA VAL A 211 36.55 7.34 5.68
C VAL A 211 36.55 8.63 4.84
N GLY A 212 35.39 9.24 4.61
CA GLY A 212 35.27 10.56 3.98
C GLY A 212 35.41 11.76 4.93
N GLU A 213 35.58 11.54 6.23
CA GLU A 213 35.83 12.58 7.23
C GLU A 213 37.33 12.90 7.28
N THR A 214 37.71 14.10 6.84
CA THR A 214 38.98 14.68 7.27
C THR A 214 38.79 15.32 8.64
N ASN A 215 39.82 15.32 9.51
CA ASN A 215 39.81 15.89 10.88
C ASN A 215 39.25 17.34 11.00
N MET A 216 38.97 18.02 9.89
CA MET A 216 38.40 19.37 9.82
C MET A 216 36.87 19.41 9.61
N ASN A 217 36.19 18.28 9.37
CA ASN A 217 34.76 18.22 9.04
C ASN A 217 34.03 17.24 9.96
N ASP A 218 33.29 17.76 10.95
CA ASP A 218 32.22 17.00 11.59
C ASP A 218 31.11 16.77 10.54
N ARG A 219 31.26 15.72 9.74
CA ARG A 219 30.39 15.41 8.60
C ARG A 219 29.04 14.88 9.07
N SER A 220 29.00 14.35 10.29
CA SER A 220 27.78 13.81 10.91
C SER A 220 26.68 14.86 11.05
N SER A 221 27.05 16.11 11.41
CA SER A 221 26.13 17.24 11.55
C SER A 221 25.69 17.87 10.22
N ARG A 222 26.32 17.47 9.12
CA ARG A 222 26.23 18.13 7.81
C ARG A 222 25.70 17.25 6.69
N SER A 223 25.44 15.99 6.97
CA SER A 223 24.93 15.01 6.00
C SER A 223 23.62 14.42 6.51
N HIS A 224 22.71 14.12 5.59
CA HIS A 224 21.53 13.33 5.89
C HIS A 224 21.86 11.86 5.63
N THR A 225 21.45 10.97 6.53
CA THR A 225 21.56 9.53 6.29
C THR A 225 20.18 8.90 6.26
N ILE A 226 19.99 7.95 5.33
CA ILE A 226 18.74 7.22 5.16
C ILE A 226 19.07 5.74 5.12
N VAL A 227 18.65 5.01 6.16
CA VAL A 227 18.58 3.55 6.14
C VAL A 227 17.22 3.20 5.56
N ARG A 228 17.22 2.50 4.42
CA ARG A 228 16.02 2.10 3.71
C ARG A 228 15.89 0.58 3.78
N MET A 229 14.71 0.10 4.20
CA MET A 229 14.38 -1.32 4.17
C MET A 229 13.15 -1.54 3.30
N VAL A 230 13.31 -2.31 2.24
CA VAL A 230 12.18 -2.78 1.41
C VAL A 230 11.74 -4.13 1.96
N ILE A 231 10.46 -4.23 2.28
CA ILE A 231 9.82 -5.42 2.83
C ILE A 231 8.84 -5.91 1.78
N GLU A 232 9.15 -7.04 1.16
CA GLU A 232 8.19 -7.79 0.36
C GLU A 232 7.58 -8.88 1.24
N SER A 233 6.26 -9.00 1.25
CA SER A 233 5.57 -10.08 1.96
C SER A 233 4.49 -10.71 1.11
N ARG A 234 4.34 -12.03 1.24
CA ARG A 234 3.26 -12.78 0.60
C ARG A 234 2.68 -13.79 1.57
N GLU A 235 1.41 -14.12 1.40
CA GLU A 235 0.83 -15.26 2.10
C GLU A 235 1.56 -16.53 1.68
N ARG A 236 1.90 -17.37 2.64
CA ARG A 236 2.46 -18.68 2.37
C ARG A 236 1.36 -19.51 1.73
N SER A 237 1.57 -19.92 0.48
CA SER A 237 0.64 -20.85 -0.16
C SER A 237 0.61 -22.13 0.67
N ILE A 238 -0.57 -22.54 1.13
CA ILE A 238 -0.76 -23.89 1.65
C ILE A 238 -0.36 -24.82 0.51
N ASP A 239 0.65 -25.66 0.73
CA ASP A 239 1.05 -26.68 -0.24
C ASP A 239 -0.22 -27.39 -0.75
N GLU A 240 -0.44 -27.36 -2.06
CA GLU A 240 -1.56 -28.01 -2.78
C GLU A 240 -1.56 -29.54 -2.66
N LYS A 241 -0.88 -30.12 -1.65
CA LYS A 241 -0.78 -31.56 -1.41
C LYS A 241 -1.74 -32.09 -0.34
N ALA A 242 -2.66 -31.29 0.19
CA ALA A 242 -3.72 -31.81 1.04
C ALA A 242 -5.05 -31.11 0.76
N VAL A 243 -6.07 -31.92 0.49
CA VAL A 243 -7.49 -31.58 0.30
C VAL A 243 -7.89 -31.17 -1.13
N GLU A 244 -8.04 -32.20 -1.98
CA GLU A 244 -9.10 -32.18 -2.99
C GLU A 244 -10.43 -31.83 -2.30
N GLY A 245 -11.04 -30.69 -2.65
CA GLY A 245 -12.46 -30.47 -2.39
C GLY A 245 -12.86 -29.24 -1.57
N VAL A 246 -11.93 -28.44 -1.02
CA VAL A 246 -12.32 -27.17 -0.36
C VAL A 246 -11.79 -26.00 -1.17
N ALA A 247 -12.71 -25.25 -1.77
CA ALA A 247 -12.41 -24.03 -2.49
C ALA A 247 -11.71 -23.04 -1.55
N ALA A 248 -10.39 -22.90 -1.67
CA ALA A 248 -9.65 -21.81 -1.07
C ALA A 248 -10.18 -20.49 -1.67
N THR A 249 -10.94 -19.77 -0.85
CA THR A 249 -11.59 -18.48 -1.16
C THR A 249 -10.66 -17.29 -0.98
N THR A 250 -9.38 -17.49 -0.67
CA THR A 250 -8.45 -16.39 -0.42
C THR A 250 -7.61 -16.09 -1.66
N TYR A 251 -7.46 -14.81 -1.98
CA TYR A 251 -6.66 -14.26 -3.08
C TYR A 251 -5.15 -14.49 -2.84
N SER A 252 -4.72 -15.76 -2.81
CA SER A 252 -3.41 -16.27 -2.39
C SER A 252 -2.28 -15.99 -3.41
N GLY A 253 -2.07 -14.71 -3.75
CA GLY A 253 -0.97 -14.32 -4.65
C GLY A 253 -0.61 -12.84 -4.69
N ALA A 254 -1.33 -11.97 -3.96
CA ALA A 254 -0.95 -10.56 -3.85
C ALA A 254 0.34 -10.45 -3.02
N VAL A 255 1.37 -9.83 -3.61
CA VAL A 255 2.62 -9.51 -2.93
C VAL A 255 2.49 -8.10 -2.40
N LYS A 256 2.65 -7.92 -1.10
CA LYS A 256 2.72 -6.60 -0.49
C LYS A 256 4.15 -6.11 -0.52
N VAL A 257 4.40 -4.91 -1.02
CA VAL A 257 5.74 -4.32 -1.09
C VAL A 257 5.74 -2.98 -0.38
N SER A 258 6.36 -2.91 0.79
CA SER A 258 6.47 -1.66 1.55
C SER A 258 7.91 -1.20 1.65
N CYS A 259 8.08 0.09 1.86
CA CYS A 259 9.38 0.71 2.12
C CYS A 259 9.37 1.42 3.47
N LEU A 260 10.29 1.04 4.36
CA LEU A 260 10.63 1.77 5.57
C LEU A 260 11.84 2.68 5.32
N ASN A 261 11.71 3.98 5.62
CA ASN A 261 12.83 4.91 5.65
C ASN A 261 13.10 5.37 7.09
N LEU A 262 14.32 5.16 7.57
CA LEU A 262 14.79 5.61 8.87
C LEU A 262 15.88 6.67 8.65
N VAL A 263 15.58 7.90 9.01
CA VAL A 263 16.38 9.06 8.57
C VAL A 263 16.96 9.83 9.75
N ASP A 264 18.27 10.04 9.73
CA ASP A 264 18.96 11.01 10.60
C ASP A 264 19.36 12.22 9.75
N LEU A 265 18.71 13.36 9.99
CA LEU A 265 18.95 14.58 9.23
C LEU A 265 20.17 15.35 9.73
N ALA A 266 20.76 16.17 8.88
CA ALA A 266 21.73 17.19 9.27
C ALA A 266 21.14 18.19 10.30
N GLY A 267 22.00 18.98 10.93
CA GLY A 267 21.61 20.06 11.84
C GLY A 267 20.74 21.12 11.17
N SER A 268 19.64 21.51 11.83
CA SER A 268 18.70 22.52 11.32
C SER A 268 19.12 23.97 11.53
N GLU A 269 20.24 24.21 12.21
CA GLU A 269 20.72 25.55 12.54
C GLU A 269 21.17 26.36 11.30
N ARG A 270 21.12 27.69 11.43
CA ARG A 270 21.56 28.56 10.34
C ARG A 270 23.08 28.64 10.29
N VAL A 271 23.65 28.54 9.08
CA VAL A 271 25.09 28.66 8.82
C VAL A 271 25.69 29.97 9.34
N ALA A 272 24.91 31.06 9.36
CA ALA A 272 25.33 32.34 9.91
C ALA A 272 25.76 32.27 11.39
N HIS A 273 25.21 31.32 12.17
CA HIS A 273 25.59 31.10 13.57
C HIS A 273 26.82 30.18 13.74
N THR A 274 27.32 29.59 12.66
CA THR A 274 28.45 28.64 12.70
C THR A 274 29.83 29.30 12.51
N GLY A 275 29.89 30.59 12.15
CA GLY A 275 31.14 31.33 11.93
C GLY A 275 31.96 30.84 10.74
N ALA A 276 31.34 30.19 9.75
CA ALA A 276 32.01 29.58 8.60
C ALA A 276 32.36 30.59 7.50
N GLU A 277 33.62 30.61 7.05
CA GLU A 277 34.12 31.44 5.94
C GLU A 277 34.46 30.61 4.69
N GLY A 278 34.40 31.24 3.50
CA GLY A 278 34.90 30.68 2.25
C GLY A 278 34.17 29.43 1.74
N ALA A 279 34.89 28.34 1.47
CA ALA A 279 34.32 27.08 0.97
C ALA A 279 33.31 26.45 1.94
N ARG A 280 33.47 26.66 3.26
CA ARG A 280 32.53 26.19 4.29
C ARG A 280 31.20 26.95 4.27
N LEU A 281 31.19 28.22 3.87
CA LEU A 281 29.95 28.98 3.70
C LEU A 281 29.14 28.44 2.52
N ARG A 282 29.81 28.09 1.41
CA ARG A 282 29.18 27.44 0.24
C ARG A 282 28.63 26.05 0.58
N GLU A 283 29.41 25.24 1.29
CA GLU A 283 28.98 23.93 1.80
C GLU A 283 27.76 24.05 2.72
N GLY A 284 27.82 24.95 3.70
CA GLY A 284 26.71 25.25 4.60
C GLY A 284 25.44 25.67 3.87
N ALA A 285 25.58 26.49 2.81
CA ALA A 285 24.43 26.90 1.99
C ALA A 285 23.74 25.70 1.31
N HIS A 286 24.49 24.67 0.91
CA HIS A 286 23.92 23.46 0.31
C HIS A 286 23.28 22.51 1.34
N ILE A 287 23.82 22.41 2.55
CA ILE A 287 23.19 21.63 3.64
C ILE A 287 21.86 22.28 4.04
N ASN A 288 21.88 23.61 4.19
CA ASN A 288 20.68 24.36 4.50
C ASN A 288 19.69 24.38 3.33
N ARG A 289 20.13 24.15 2.08
CA ARG A 289 19.22 24.01 0.95
C ARG A 289 18.27 22.83 1.14
N SER A 290 18.76 21.66 1.56
CA SER A 290 17.90 20.48 1.77
C SER A 290 16.86 20.72 2.87
N LEU A 291 17.28 21.31 4.01
CA LEU A 291 16.39 21.59 5.14
C LEU A 291 15.45 22.78 4.91
N LEU A 292 15.89 23.80 4.16
CA LEU A 292 15.05 24.93 3.72
C LEU A 292 13.98 24.45 2.75
N ALA A 293 14.34 23.60 1.78
CA ALA A 293 13.39 22.97 0.88
C ALA A 293 12.36 22.15 1.66
N LEU A 294 12.81 21.34 2.65
CA LEU A 294 11.93 20.58 3.53
C LEU A 294 10.94 21.48 4.28
N GLY A 295 11.42 22.56 4.88
CA GLY A 295 10.56 23.54 5.57
C GLY A 295 9.56 24.24 4.63
N THR A 296 9.97 24.50 3.38
CA THR A 296 9.11 25.12 2.34
C THR A 296 8.02 24.16 1.87
N VAL A 297 8.36 22.88 1.65
CA VAL A 297 7.42 21.82 1.31
C VAL A 297 6.35 21.69 2.40
N ILE A 298 6.76 21.59 3.67
CA ILE A 298 5.81 21.48 4.79
C ILE A 298 4.91 22.71 4.89
N ALA A 299 5.47 23.92 4.77
CA ALA A 299 4.67 25.14 4.80
C ALA A 299 3.57 25.15 3.73
N LYS A 300 3.94 24.88 2.47
CA LYS A 300 2.99 24.84 1.34
C LYS A 300 1.94 23.74 1.46
N LEU A 301 2.29 22.60 2.04
CA LEU A 301 1.35 21.51 2.31
C LEU A 301 0.30 21.88 3.37
N THR A 302 0.64 22.78 4.30
CA THR A 302 -0.25 23.19 5.40
C THR A 302 -1.07 24.44 5.12
N GLU A 303 -0.65 25.28 4.18
CA GLU A 303 -1.33 26.54 3.83
C GLU A 303 -2.63 26.31 3.03
N ASN A 304 -2.86 25.12 2.46
CA ASN A 304 -3.93 24.87 1.49
C ASN A 304 -4.81 23.68 1.87
N ASP A 305 -5.70 23.89 2.83
CA ASP A 305 -6.60 22.85 3.36
C ASP A 305 -7.90 22.67 2.54
N GLY A 306 -7.96 23.17 1.29
CA GLY A 306 -9.21 23.21 0.51
C GLY A 306 -9.12 22.99 -1.00
N ASP A 307 -8.00 23.33 -1.66
CA ASP A 307 -7.83 23.11 -3.11
C ASP A 307 -6.41 22.65 -3.44
N ARG A 308 -6.16 21.35 -3.23
CA ARG A 308 -4.86 20.70 -3.49
C ARG A 308 -4.56 20.56 -4.99
N SER A 309 -5.48 20.94 -5.89
CA SER A 309 -5.39 20.60 -7.31
C SER A 309 -4.45 21.51 -8.12
N ASN A 310 -4.08 22.69 -7.61
CA ASN A 310 -3.37 23.71 -8.38
C ASN A 310 -2.11 24.32 -7.72
N VAL A 311 -1.69 23.84 -6.56
CA VAL A 311 -0.50 24.38 -5.86
C VAL A 311 0.71 23.49 -6.11
N HIS A 312 1.70 24.01 -6.85
CA HIS A 312 2.96 23.32 -7.06
C HIS A 312 3.79 23.24 -5.77
N ILE A 313 3.96 22.01 -5.25
CA ILE A 313 4.83 21.70 -4.12
C ILE A 313 6.26 21.43 -4.65
N PRO A 314 7.28 22.17 -4.17
CA PRO A 314 8.61 22.17 -4.78
C PRO A 314 9.50 21.01 -4.26
N TYR A 315 9.03 19.76 -4.36
CA TYR A 315 9.85 18.59 -3.96
C TYR A 315 11.18 18.52 -4.70
N ARG A 316 11.24 19.07 -5.91
CA ARG A 316 12.42 19.07 -6.79
C ARG A 316 13.57 19.97 -6.33
N ASP A 317 13.34 20.87 -5.38
CA ASP A 317 14.32 21.87 -4.96
C ASP A 317 15.52 21.27 -4.21
N SER A 318 15.34 20.07 -3.63
CA SER A 318 16.42 19.29 -3.03
C SER A 318 16.29 17.77 -3.29
N LYS A 319 17.42 17.06 -3.22
CA LYS A 319 17.42 15.58 -3.29
C LYS A 319 16.69 14.94 -2.11
N LEU A 320 16.81 15.53 -0.92
CA LEU A 320 16.14 15.05 0.29
C LEU A 320 14.62 15.09 0.13
N THR A 321 14.06 16.24 -0.26
CA THR A 321 12.62 16.41 -0.45
C THR A 321 12.07 15.57 -1.60
N ARG A 322 12.88 15.30 -2.64
CA ARG A 322 12.51 14.33 -3.69
C ARG A 322 12.41 12.91 -3.14
N ILE A 323 13.38 12.45 -2.36
CA ILE A 323 13.36 11.08 -1.81
C ILE A 323 12.20 10.91 -0.82
N LEU A 324 11.92 11.95 -0.02
CA LEU A 324 10.86 11.96 0.99
C LEU A 324 9.51 12.46 0.47
N GLU A 325 9.36 12.68 -0.84
CA GLU A 325 8.11 13.14 -1.45
C GLU A 325 6.92 12.22 -1.11
N PRO A 326 7.03 10.88 -1.12
CA PRO A 326 5.95 10.00 -0.66
C PRO A 326 5.62 10.16 0.83
N SER A 327 6.58 10.63 1.64
CA SER A 327 6.45 10.77 3.10
C SER A 327 5.82 12.09 3.55
N LEU A 328 5.70 13.06 2.65
CA LEU A 328 5.22 14.41 2.94
C LEU A 328 4.01 14.68 2.07
N GLY A 329 2.80 14.43 2.56
CA GLY A 329 1.56 14.58 1.82
C GLY A 329 1.28 13.50 0.76
N GLY A 330 2.05 12.40 0.76
CA GLY A 330 1.96 11.30 -0.21
C GLY A 330 1.58 9.96 0.41
N ASN A 331 1.91 8.88 -0.30
CA ASN A 331 1.66 7.49 0.12
C ASN A 331 2.77 6.97 1.05
N ALA A 332 2.73 7.40 2.31
CA ALA A 332 3.43 6.76 3.43
C ALA A 332 2.85 7.23 4.77
N LYS A 333 2.96 6.39 5.80
CA LYS A 333 2.80 6.83 7.18
C LYS A 333 4.11 7.44 7.67
N THR A 334 4.03 8.62 8.27
CA THR A 334 5.23 9.38 8.63
C THR A 334 5.19 9.82 10.08
N ALA A 335 6.32 9.65 10.77
CA ALA A 335 6.56 10.20 12.08
C ALA A 335 7.84 11.05 12.12
N ILE A 336 7.78 12.15 12.86
CA ILE A 336 8.89 13.09 13.03
C ILE A 336 9.24 13.21 14.50
N VAL A 337 10.49 12.91 14.85
CA VAL A 337 11.02 13.13 16.19
C VAL A 337 11.86 14.41 16.19
N CYS A 338 11.26 15.50 16.65
CA CYS A 338 11.91 16.79 16.81
C CYS A 338 12.70 16.83 18.12
N THR A 339 14.02 16.78 18.01
CA THR A 339 14.95 16.78 19.14
C THR A 339 15.39 18.21 19.47
N ILE A 340 15.35 18.59 20.75
CA ILE A 340 15.67 19.94 21.22
C ILE A 340 16.54 19.93 22.48
N THR A 341 17.21 21.06 22.74
CA THR A 341 17.93 21.32 24.01
C THR A 341 17.14 22.30 24.87
N PRO A 342 17.09 22.13 26.19
CA PRO A 342 16.44 23.08 27.09
C PRO A 342 17.30 24.33 27.36
N ALA A 343 18.55 24.36 26.90
CA ALA A 343 19.51 25.44 27.18
C ALA A 343 19.06 26.79 26.60
N SER A 344 19.13 27.83 27.42
CA SER A 344 18.78 29.21 27.00
C SER A 344 19.66 29.77 25.88
N THR A 345 20.90 29.30 25.75
CA THR A 345 21.82 29.69 24.67
C THR A 345 21.36 29.24 23.29
N HIS A 346 20.41 28.30 23.22
CA HIS A 346 19.91 27.68 22.00
C HIS A 346 18.40 27.90 21.80
N VAL A 347 17.85 28.93 22.45
CA VAL A 347 16.40 29.21 22.45
C VAL A 347 15.85 29.48 21.04
N GLU A 348 16.57 30.21 20.19
CA GLU A 348 16.11 30.54 18.83
C GLU A 348 16.05 29.31 17.91
N GLU A 349 17.02 28.41 18.03
CA GLU A 349 17.07 27.17 17.25
C GLU A 349 16.02 26.16 17.75
N THR A 350 15.80 26.12 19.06
CA THR A 350 14.69 25.35 19.65
C THR A 350 13.34 25.89 19.19
N LEU A 351 13.13 27.21 19.22
CA LEU A 351 11.91 27.84 18.72
C LEU A 351 11.68 27.56 17.24
N SER A 352 12.74 27.58 16.43
CA SER A 352 12.67 27.24 15.00
C SER A 352 12.24 25.78 14.79
N THR A 353 12.78 24.86 15.59
CA THR A 353 12.39 23.44 15.60
C THR A 353 10.93 23.25 16.00
N LEU A 354 10.45 23.93 17.05
CA LEU A 354 9.05 23.85 17.49
C LEU A 354 8.08 24.45 16.46
N LYS A 355 8.45 25.55 15.79
CA LYS A 355 7.66 26.11 14.68
C LYS A 355 7.57 25.16 13.49
N PHE A 356 8.67 24.49 13.14
CA PHE A 356 8.67 23.44 12.12
C PHE A 356 7.73 22.29 12.51
N ALA A 357 7.89 21.77 13.73
CA ALA A 357 7.07 20.70 14.28
C ALA A 357 5.56 21.05 14.24
N ASN A 358 5.20 22.27 14.64
CA ASN A 358 3.82 22.73 14.70
C ASN A 358 3.17 22.85 13.31
N ARG A 359 3.96 23.10 12.26
CA ARG A 359 3.45 23.01 10.88
C ARG A 359 3.35 21.56 10.44
N ALA A 360 4.41 20.79 10.65
CA ALA A 360 4.51 19.42 10.17
C ALA A 360 3.35 18.53 10.64
N LYS A 361 2.87 18.71 11.87
CA LYS A 361 1.74 17.92 12.41
C LYS A 361 0.41 18.11 11.66
N ASN A 362 0.27 19.21 10.92
CA ASN A 362 -0.94 19.49 10.13
C ASN A 362 -0.83 18.93 8.70
N VAL A 363 0.31 18.38 8.30
CA VAL A 363 0.45 17.71 7.00
C VAL A 363 -0.35 16.41 7.04
N CYS A 364 -1.21 16.21 6.04
CA CYS A 364 -2.03 15.01 5.89
C CYS A 364 -1.51 14.16 4.73
N ASN A 365 -1.09 12.94 5.07
CA ASN A 365 -0.67 11.92 4.14
C ASN A 365 -1.87 11.09 3.64
N LYS A 366 -1.63 10.31 2.58
CA LYS A 366 -2.60 9.39 1.98
C LYS A 366 -1.97 7.99 1.84
N PRO A 367 -1.68 7.32 2.97
CA PRO A 367 -1.05 6.00 2.93
C PRO A 367 -2.00 4.96 2.37
N GLU A 368 -1.49 4.13 1.46
CA GLU A 368 -2.19 3.03 0.81
C GLU A 368 -1.39 1.74 1.01
N ILE A 369 -2.10 0.60 1.04
CA ILE A 369 -1.45 -0.71 1.06
C ILE A 369 -0.91 -0.96 -0.35
N ASN A 370 0.39 -1.17 -0.44
CA ASN A 370 1.06 -1.39 -1.72
C ASN A 370 0.98 -2.87 -2.07
N GLU A 371 -0.06 -3.25 -2.80
CA GLU A 371 -0.26 -4.61 -3.30
C GLU A 371 0.07 -4.69 -4.78
N GLU A 372 1.10 -5.48 -5.10
CA GLU A 372 1.42 -5.87 -6.46
C GLU A 372 0.84 -7.27 -6.74
N LEU A 373 -0.05 -7.35 -7.73
CA LEU A 373 -0.46 -8.62 -8.30
C LEU A 373 0.66 -9.12 -9.20
N THR A 374 1.41 -10.13 -8.74
CA THR A 374 2.43 -10.77 -9.58
C THR A 374 1.80 -11.28 -10.88
N GLY A 375 2.56 -11.30 -11.98
CA GLY A 375 2.07 -11.85 -13.26
C GLY A 375 1.55 -13.29 -13.13
N GLU A 376 2.19 -14.10 -12.29
CA GLU A 376 1.73 -15.46 -11.95
C GLU A 376 0.45 -15.46 -11.11
N ALA A 377 0.30 -14.57 -10.13
CA ALA A 377 -0.95 -14.42 -9.38
C ALA A 377 -2.09 -13.93 -10.27
N LEU A 378 -1.83 -12.97 -11.16
CA LEU A 378 -2.79 -12.48 -12.13
C LEU A 378 -3.20 -13.58 -13.12
N LEU A 379 -2.24 -14.39 -13.58
CA LEU A 379 -2.52 -15.57 -14.39
C LEU A 379 -3.38 -16.60 -13.63
N ARG A 380 -3.11 -16.87 -12.35
CA ARG A 380 -3.95 -17.76 -11.52
C ARG A 380 -5.37 -17.21 -11.35
N VAL A 381 -5.50 -15.91 -11.09
CA VAL A 381 -6.80 -15.21 -11.01
C VAL A 381 -7.55 -15.35 -12.33
N TYR A 382 -6.92 -15.06 -13.46
CA TYR A 382 -7.52 -15.22 -14.78
C TYR A 382 -7.89 -16.67 -15.10
N HIS A 383 -7.07 -17.66 -14.72
CA HIS A 383 -7.41 -19.08 -14.91
C HIS A 383 -8.64 -19.48 -14.09
N LYS A 384 -8.75 -19.01 -12.83
CA LYS A 384 -9.91 -19.26 -11.97
C LYS A 384 -11.18 -18.61 -12.54
N GLU A 385 -11.07 -17.39 -13.04
CA GLU A 385 -12.18 -16.67 -13.66
C GLU A 385 -12.63 -17.33 -14.97
N ILE A 386 -11.69 -17.73 -15.82
CA ILE A 386 -11.97 -18.54 -17.02
C ILE A 386 -12.65 -19.85 -16.65
N SER A 387 -12.21 -20.53 -15.58
CA SER A 387 -12.83 -21.78 -15.11
C SER A 387 -14.27 -21.55 -14.62
N MET A 388 -14.52 -20.52 -13.82
CA MET A 388 -15.86 -20.16 -13.36
C MET A 388 -16.78 -19.77 -14.53
N LEU A 389 -16.28 -18.97 -15.48
CA LEU A 389 -17.03 -18.56 -16.65
C LEU A 389 -17.35 -19.77 -17.54
N LYS A 390 -16.42 -20.71 -17.71
CA LYS A 390 -16.67 -21.98 -18.40
C LYS A 390 -17.74 -22.80 -17.69
N LYS A 391 -17.70 -22.91 -16.36
CA LYS A 391 -18.72 -23.63 -15.58
C LYS A 391 -20.10 -22.99 -15.72
N LYS A 392 -20.19 -21.66 -15.60
CA LYS A 392 -21.42 -20.89 -15.83
C LYS A 392 -21.94 -21.07 -17.27
N LEU A 393 -21.04 -21.14 -18.25
CA LEU A 393 -21.41 -21.38 -19.65
C LEU A 393 -21.94 -22.81 -19.86
N ASP A 394 -21.36 -23.81 -19.22
CA ASP A 394 -21.85 -25.19 -19.27
C ASP A 394 -23.17 -25.36 -18.51
N GLU A 395 -23.35 -24.70 -17.37
CA GLU A 395 -24.63 -24.62 -16.66
C GLU A 395 -25.69 -23.99 -17.57
N TYR A 396 -25.37 -22.88 -18.23
CA TYR A 396 -26.27 -22.22 -19.19
C TYR A 396 -26.60 -23.11 -20.40
N ARG A 397 -25.62 -23.84 -20.95
CA ARG A 397 -25.79 -24.79 -22.05
C ARG A 397 -26.63 -25.99 -21.65
N THR A 398 -26.45 -26.51 -20.44
CA THR A 398 -27.21 -27.65 -19.91
C THR A 398 -28.66 -27.25 -19.67
N MET A 399 -28.89 -26.05 -19.11
CA MET A 399 -30.22 -25.51 -18.87
C MET A 399 -30.96 -25.24 -20.19
N ASN A 400 -30.31 -24.66 -21.20
CA ASN A 400 -30.93 -24.43 -22.51
C ASN A 400 -31.05 -25.70 -23.37
N GLY A 401 -30.09 -26.62 -23.29
CA GLY A 401 -30.13 -27.90 -24.01
C GLY A 401 -31.26 -28.82 -23.52
N SER A 402 -31.59 -28.78 -22.22
CA SER A 402 -32.71 -29.54 -21.67
C SER A 402 -34.08 -29.06 -22.22
N LEU A 403 -34.26 -27.74 -22.34
CA LEU A 403 -35.48 -27.14 -22.90
C LEU A 403 -35.69 -27.44 -24.39
N GLU A 404 -34.60 -27.57 -25.16
CA GLU A 404 -34.66 -27.85 -26.58
C GLU A 404 -34.92 -29.34 -26.87
N ILE A 405 -34.34 -30.24 -26.07
CA ILE A 405 -34.63 -31.68 -26.12
C ILE A 405 -36.08 -31.98 -25.72
N GLU A 406 -36.61 -31.31 -24.71
CA GLU A 406 -38.01 -31.50 -24.27
C GLU A 406 -39.00 -31.07 -25.37
N LYS A 407 -38.76 -29.92 -26.03
CA LYS A 407 -39.58 -29.46 -27.16
C LYS A 407 -39.52 -30.41 -28.36
N LEU A 408 -38.34 -30.90 -28.73
CA LEU A 408 -38.16 -31.83 -29.84
C LEU A 408 -38.82 -33.19 -29.55
N THR A 409 -38.75 -33.66 -28.31
CA THR A 409 -39.39 -34.92 -27.88
C THR A 409 -40.91 -34.80 -27.95
N HIS A 410 -41.48 -33.68 -27.51
CA HIS A 410 -42.91 -33.41 -27.62
C HIS A 410 -43.37 -33.30 -29.07
N GLN A 411 -42.62 -32.59 -29.94
CA GLN A 411 -42.93 -32.52 -31.38
C GLN A 411 -42.85 -33.89 -32.06
N LYS A 412 -41.85 -34.71 -31.71
CA LYS A 412 -41.72 -36.07 -32.25
C LYS A 412 -42.92 -36.94 -31.89
N MET A 413 -43.39 -36.87 -30.64
CA MET A 413 -44.56 -37.61 -30.17
C MET A 413 -45.85 -37.20 -30.92
N GLN A 414 -46.04 -35.89 -31.15
CA GLN A 414 -47.17 -35.39 -31.95
C GLN A 414 -47.12 -35.85 -33.41
N ILE A 415 -45.93 -35.90 -34.01
CA ILE A 415 -45.74 -36.39 -35.39
C ILE A 415 -46.03 -37.90 -35.47
N GLU A 416 -45.61 -38.69 -34.48
CA GLU A 416 -45.89 -40.13 -34.42
C GLU A 416 -47.40 -40.40 -34.32
N GLU A 417 -48.11 -39.68 -33.45
CA GLU A 417 -49.58 -39.78 -33.30
C GLU A 417 -50.31 -39.40 -34.60
N TYR A 418 -49.89 -38.32 -35.25
CA TYR A 418 -50.45 -37.90 -36.53
C TYR A 418 -50.19 -38.92 -37.66
N ASN A 419 -49.01 -39.55 -37.67
CA ASN A 419 -48.67 -40.58 -38.65
C ASN A 419 -49.48 -41.87 -38.45
N GLU A 420 -49.78 -42.24 -37.21
CA GLU A 420 -50.66 -43.38 -36.92
C GLU A 420 -52.08 -43.14 -37.41
N GLU A 421 -52.60 -41.93 -37.22
CA GLU A 421 -53.92 -41.52 -37.70
C GLU A 421 -54.01 -41.56 -39.23
N ILE A 422 -53.01 -41.01 -39.94
CA ILE A 422 -52.94 -41.09 -41.41
C ILE A 422 -52.92 -42.55 -41.87
N ARG A 423 -52.11 -43.40 -41.23
CA ARG A 423 -52.05 -44.84 -41.57
C ARG A 423 -53.40 -45.54 -41.36
N ARG A 424 -54.18 -45.13 -40.35
CA ARG A 424 -55.53 -45.65 -40.12
C ARG A 424 -56.48 -45.26 -41.24
N GLN A 425 -56.50 -43.97 -41.60
CA GLN A 425 -57.33 -43.46 -42.69
C GLN A 425 -56.99 -44.08 -44.05
N LEU A 426 -55.69 -44.33 -44.29
CA LEU A 426 -55.26 -45.00 -45.52
C LEU A 426 -55.81 -46.43 -45.60
N ARG A 427 -55.74 -47.21 -44.51
CA ARG A 427 -56.32 -48.56 -44.44
C ARG A 427 -57.84 -48.57 -44.65
N GLU A 428 -58.54 -47.58 -44.11
CA GLU A 428 -59.99 -47.43 -44.33
C GLU A 428 -60.30 -47.17 -45.80
N LYS A 429 -59.60 -46.23 -46.43
CA LYS A 429 -59.77 -45.92 -47.86
C LYS A 429 -59.41 -47.09 -48.76
N GLU A 430 -58.33 -47.81 -48.48
CA GLU A 430 -57.97 -49.05 -49.22
C GLU A 430 -59.08 -50.11 -49.09
N GLY A 431 -59.68 -50.23 -47.92
CA GLY A 431 -60.83 -51.11 -47.69
C GLY A 431 -62.09 -50.70 -48.46
N GLU A 432 -62.39 -49.39 -48.52
CA GLU A 432 -63.48 -48.85 -49.33
C GLU A 432 -63.25 -49.05 -50.84
N GLU A 433 -62.04 -48.76 -51.32
CA GLU A 433 -61.66 -48.95 -52.72
C GLU A 433 -61.77 -50.41 -53.14
N ALA A 434 -61.33 -51.35 -52.30
CA ALA A 434 -61.49 -52.79 -52.54
C ALA A 434 -62.97 -53.21 -52.63
N ARG A 435 -63.85 -52.67 -51.79
CA ARG A 435 -65.30 -52.92 -51.84
C ARG A 435 -65.91 -52.34 -53.12
N LEU A 436 -65.54 -51.12 -53.48
CA LEU A 436 -66.03 -50.45 -54.69
C LEU A 436 -65.60 -51.20 -55.96
N LYS A 437 -64.35 -51.67 -55.99
CA LYS A 437 -63.81 -52.46 -57.09
C LYS A 437 -64.53 -53.80 -57.25
N LYS A 438 -64.80 -54.49 -56.14
CA LYS A 438 -65.62 -55.72 -56.14
C LYS A 438 -67.02 -55.46 -56.69
N HIS A 439 -67.68 -54.40 -56.22
CA HIS A 439 -69.02 -54.04 -56.69
C HIS A 439 -69.04 -53.65 -58.17
N TYR A 440 -67.99 -52.96 -58.64
CA TYR A 440 -67.81 -52.63 -60.06
C TYR A 440 -67.65 -53.89 -60.92
N GLU A 441 -66.87 -54.88 -60.47
CA GLU A 441 -66.72 -56.17 -61.16
C GLU A 441 -68.04 -56.95 -61.22
N GLU A 442 -68.80 -56.98 -60.12
CA GLU A 442 -70.14 -57.60 -60.07
C GLU A 442 -71.11 -56.93 -61.06
N LEU A 443 -71.16 -55.59 -61.08
CA LEU A 443 -72.01 -54.83 -62.01
C LEU A 443 -71.60 -55.03 -63.47
N LYS A 444 -70.28 -55.09 -63.74
CA LYS A 444 -69.74 -55.35 -65.08
C LYS A 444 -70.16 -56.72 -65.60
N MET A 445 -70.17 -57.74 -64.74
CA MET A 445 -70.65 -59.09 -65.10
C MET A 445 -72.16 -59.09 -65.41
N MET A 446 -72.99 -58.39 -64.63
CA MET A 446 -74.43 -58.28 -64.91
C MET A 446 -74.72 -57.57 -66.25
N ILE A 447 -73.95 -56.52 -66.59
CA ILE A 447 -74.10 -55.82 -67.88
C ILE A 447 -73.71 -56.75 -69.04
N LEU A 448 -72.65 -57.53 -68.91
CA LEU A 448 -72.22 -58.52 -69.90
C LEU A 448 -73.26 -59.63 -70.14
N ASP A 449 -73.93 -60.10 -69.08
CA ASP A 449 -75.03 -61.07 -69.21
C ASP A 449 -76.29 -60.44 -69.83
N SER A 450 -76.60 -59.18 -69.52
CA SER A 450 -77.71 -58.45 -70.13
C SER A 450 -77.51 -58.12 -71.61
N THR A 451 -76.26 -57.99 -72.08
CA THR A 451 -75.90 -57.79 -73.49
C THR A 451 -75.87 -59.11 -74.26
N ARG A 452 -75.56 -60.23 -73.61
CA ARG A 452 -75.78 -61.58 -74.18
C ARG A 452 -77.26 -61.87 -74.42
N LEU A 453 -78.14 -61.49 -73.49
CA LEU A 453 -79.59 -61.61 -73.63
C LEU A 453 -80.19 -60.67 -74.70
N ARG A 454 -79.57 -59.52 -74.97
CA ARG A 454 -80.01 -58.58 -76.02
C ARG A 454 -79.54 -58.95 -77.43
N ASN A 455 -78.42 -59.68 -77.57
CA ASN A 455 -77.91 -60.13 -78.86
C ASN A 455 -78.45 -61.51 -79.31
N SER A 456 -79.27 -62.18 -78.49
CA SER A 456 -79.98 -63.40 -78.88
C SER A 456 -81.32 -63.15 -79.61
N ASP A 457 -81.81 -61.91 -79.66
CA ASP A 457 -83.12 -61.55 -80.26
C ASP A 457 -83.00 -60.63 -81.49
N ILE A 458 -82.10 -60.95 -82.43
CA ILE A 458 -82.15 -60.38 -83.80
C ILE A 458 -82.33 -61.53 -84.81
N PRO A 459 -83.56 -61.75 -85.33
CA PRO A 459 -83.81 -62.68 -86.42
C PRO A 459 -83.31 -62.13 -87.76
N GLN A 460 -82.57 -62.96 -88.51
CA GLN A 460 -82.33 -62.75 -89.94
C GLN A 460 -83.66 -62.82 -90.71
N ALA A 461 -83.97 -61.79 -91.49
CA ALA A 461 -84.99 -61.88 -92.54
C ALA A 461 -84.46 -61.30 -93.86
N ARG A 462 -84.27 -62.21 -94.81
CA ARG A 462 -84.06 -61.95 -96.24
C ARG A 462 -85.35 -61.41 -96.86
N ARG A 463 -85.27 -60.28 -97.57
CA ARG A 463 -85.74 -60.12 -98.95
C ARG A 463 -85.21 -58.82 -99.53
#